data_AF-A0A564UB53-F1
#
_entry.id   AF-A0A564UB53-F1
#
_cell.length_a   1.000
_cell.length_b   1.000
_cell.length_c   1.000
_cell.angle_alpha   90.00
_cell.angle_beta   90.00
_cell.angle_gamma   90.00
#
_symmetry.space_group_name_H-M   'P 1'
#
loop_
_entity.id
_entity.type
_entity.pdbx_description
1 polymer ?
#
loop_
_entity_poly.entity_id
_entity_poly.type
_entity_poly.pdbx_seq_one_letter_code
_entity_poly.pdbx_strand_id
1 'polypeptide(L)'
;MQTLGVVEDTLFVPMMGRIYASEHCPQILYDRKTLELKNRLPSDLIKQNMQNQYTLLASASRSANMDWFIRSFLERRPDGVIVQLGCGLETTYHRCDNGKTHWYAVDLPHVIEYRRGLLPEPEREFYISGDAFAKDWIKKVRNDVLDAPILVTAGGLFHYFEEHKVIALLRMIGQFGNMEVVFDTVNKRGMTMMKKKYMKQVGHADAQMFFYVDSAEELAAKIGGNVKVIAEEPYYRYIPKNGLKLSTKVSMTVSDQFKMVKMISMAKNTNKMALPQRVAMLHGNISPYQLSYVTNSGEGEGLLFYGTTIIPFKDKFDKS
;
A
#
# COMPACT_ATOMS: atom_id res chain seq x y z
N MET A 1 -31.54 -4.84 -6.86
CA MET A 1 -30.51 -3.85 -7.23
C MET A 1 -30.17 -3.10 -5.95
N GLN A 2 -29.06 -3.46 -5.29
CA GLN A 2 -28.57 -2.67 -4.16
C GLN A 2 -28.01 -1.37 -4.75
N THR A 3 -28.52 -0.24 -4.25
CA THR A 3 -27.99 1.09 -4.54
C THR A 3 -26.58 1.13 -3.97
N LEU A 4 -25.58 1.05 -4.84
CA LEU A 4 -24.17 1.22 -4.50
C LEU A 4 -24.01 2.65 -3.93
N GLY A 5 -23.47 2.78 -2.72
CA GLY A 5 -23.18 4.08 -2.11
C GLY A 5 -22.02 4.82 -2.81
N VAL A 6 -21.70 6.01 -2.29
CA VAL A 6 -20.66 6.90 -2.84
C VAL A 6 -19.25 6.26 -2.79
N VAL A 7 -19.01 5.33 -1.86
CA VAL A 7 -17.72 4.62 -1.74
C VAL A 7 -17.55 3.66 -2.91
N GLU A 8 -18.63 2.99 -3.29
CA GLU A 8 -18.65 2.01 -4.36
C GLU A 8 -18.42 2.64 -5.75
N ASP A 9 -18.86 3.88 -5.98
CA ASP A 9 -18.56 4.62 -7.21
C ASP A 9 -17.05 4.82 -7.42
N THR A 10 -16.29 4.97 -6.33
CA THR A 10 -14.82 5.15 -6.42
C THR A 10 -14.09 3.86 -6.80
N LEU A 11 -14.66 2.68 -6.53
CA LEU A 11 -14.07 1.38 -6.89
C LEU A 11 -13.97 1.18 -8.40
N PHE A 12 -14.90 1.75 -9.16
CA PHE A 12 -14.96 1.58 -10.61
C PHE A 12 -13.99 2.49 -11.36
N VAL A 13 -13.60 3.63 -10.80
CA VAL A 13 -12.69 4.56 -11.48
C VAL A 13 -11.34 3.89 -11.81
N PRO A 14 -10.65 3.21 -10.87
CA PRO A 14 -9.45 2.46 -11.19
C PRO A 14 -9.69 1.30 -12.15
N MET A 15 -10.81 0.57 -12.01
CA MET A 15 -11.19 -0.52 -12.91
C MET A 15 -11.29 -0.03 -14.36
N MET A 16 -11.99 1.09 -14.59
CA MET A 16 -12.15 1.67 -15.93
C MET A 16 -10.82 2.13 -16.53
N GLY A 17 -9.90 2.64 -15.72
CA GLY A 17 -8.55 2.97 -16.17
C GLY A 17 -7.77 1.74 -16.65
N ARG A 18 -7.87 0.61 -15.92
CA ARG A 18 -7.26 -0.67 -16.30
C ARG A 18 -7.89 -1.28 -17.56
N ILE A 19 -9.22 -1.21 -17.70
CA ILE A 19 -9.93 -1.61 -18.93
C ILE A 19 -9.38 -0.79 -20.11
N TYR A 20 -9.41 0.54 -20.00
CA TYR A 20 -8.96 1.44 -21.06
C TYR A 20 -7.50 1.16 -21.48
N ALA A 21 -6.60 1.00 -20.50
CA ALA A 21 -5.21 0.67 -20.79
C ALA A 21 -5.08 -0.68 -21.49
N SER A 22 -5.80 -1.71 -21.05
CA SER A 22 -5.72 -3.03 -21.66
C SER A 22 -6.23 -3.05 -23.11
N GLU A 23 -7.22 -2.22 -23.46
CA GLU A 23 -7.79 -2.16 -24.81
C GLU A 23 -7.02 -1.23 -25.76
N HIS A 24 -6.48 -0.12 -25.25
CA HIS A 24 -5.94 0.95 -26.09
C HIS A 24 -4.45 1.24 -25.88
N CYS A 25 -3.90 0.86 -24.74
CA CYS A 25 -2.51 1.09 -24.37
C CYS A 25 -1.90 -0.13 -23.64
N PRO A 26 -1.99 -1.36 -24.21
CA PRO A 26 -1.59 -2.59 -23.51
C PRO A 26 -0.09 -2.61 -23.14
N GLN A 27 0.72 -1.78 -23.79
CA GLN A 27 2.13 -1.54 -23.43
C GLN A 27 2.32 -0.86 -22.06
N ILE A 28 1.30 -0.17 -21.54
CA ILE A 28 1.33 0.44 -20.20
C ILE A 28 0.90 -0.57 -19.15
N LEU A 29 -0.25 -1.20 -19.38
CA LEU A 29 -0.79 -2.25 -18.52
C LEU A 29 -1.73 -3.11 -19.37
N TYR A 30 -1.46 -4.40 -19.44
CA TYR A 30 -2.39 -5.39 -19.97
C TYR A 30 -2.94 -6.22 -18.82
N ASP A 31 -4.23 -6.10 -18.58
CA ASP A 31 -4.94 -6.79 -17.51
C ASP A 31 -6.07 -7.65 -18.07
N ARG A 32 -5.71 -8.88 -18.39
CA ARG A 32 -6.65 -9.89 -18.88
C ARG A 32 -7.83 -10.10 -17.94
N LYS A 33 -7.61 -10.15 -16.63
CA LYS A 33 -8.67 -10.42 -15.66
C LYS A 33 -9.71 -9.30 -15.68
N THR A 34 -9.26 -8.06 -15.70
CA THR A 34 -10.14 -6.90 -15.81
C THR A 34 -10.98 -6.93 -17.10
N LEU A 35 -10.41 -7.35 -18.24
CA LEU A 35 -11.15 -7.50 -19.50
C LEU A 35 -12.23 -8.60 -19.41
N GLU A 36 -11.95 -9.72 -18.76
CA GLU A 36 -12.95 -10.79 -18.52
C GLU A 36 -14.13 -10.29 -17.66
N LEU A 37 -13.86 -9.38 -16.71
CA LEU A 37 -14.88 -8.80 -15.84
C LEU A 37 -15.69 -7.69 -16.49
N LYS A 38 -15.20 -7.07 -17.57
CA LYS A 38 -15.84 -5.91 -18.23
C LYS A 38 -17.33 -6.15 -18.50
N ASN A 39 -17.68 -7.33 -18.98
CA ASN A 39 -19.06 -7.70 -19.34
C ASN A 39 -19.98 -7.94 -18.12
N ARG A 40 -19.41 -8.03 -16.91
CA ARG A 40 -20.12 -8.22 -15.65
C ARG A 40 -20.32 -6.91 -14.88
N LEU A 41 -19.69 -5.82 -15.35
CA LEU A 41 -19.86 -4.50 -14.76
C LEU A 41 -21.19 -3.88 -15.23
N PRO A 42 -21.87 -3.12 -14.36
CA PRO A 42 -23.07 -2.37 -14.75
C PRO A 42 -22.84 -1.50 -15.99
N SER A 43 -23.70 -1.63 -17.00
CA SER A 43 -23.54 -0.94 -18.29
C SER A 43 -23.52 0.58 -18.20
N ASP A 44 -24.19 1.13 -17.19
CA ASP A 44 -24.28 2.59 -17.00
C ASP A 44 -22.96 3.17 -16.53
N LEU A 45 -22.15 2.42 -15.78
CA LEU A 45 -20.79 2.81 -15.37
C LEU A 45 -19.84 2.90 -16.57
N ILE A 46 -19.99 1.99 -17.53
CA ILE A 46 -19.19 1.99 -18.76
C ILE A 46 -19.55 3.20 -19.63
N LYS A 47 -20.84 3.53 -19.74
CA LYS A 47 -21.34 4.65 -20.56
C LYS A 47 -21.04 6.02 -19.97
N GLN A 48 -20.96 6.15 -18.64
CA GLN A 48 -20.72 7.43 -17.96
C GLN A 48 -19.26 7.86 -17.90
N ASN A 49 -18.31 7.06 -18.39
CA ASN A 49 -16.89 7.38 -18.25
C ASN A 49 -16.41 8.47 -19.22
N MET A 50 -16.71 9.73 -18.90
CA MET A 50 -16.27 10.94 -19.61
C MET A 50 -14.83 11.38 -19.27
N GLN A 51 -14.02 10.49 -18.67
CA GLN A 51 -12.67 10.85 -18.28
C GLN A 51 -11.74 10.95 -19.49
N ASN A 52 -10.82 11.92 -19.44
CA ASN A 52 -9.78 12.04 -20.45
C ASN A 52 -8.72 10.93 -20.31
N GLN A 53 -7.97 10.69 -21.40
CA GLN A 53 -6.94 9.65 -21.47
C GLN A 53 -5.93 9.73 -20.31
N TYR A 54 -5.49 10.93 -19.94
CA TYR A 54 -4.57 11.13 -18.81
C TYR A 54 -5.13 10.59 -17.49
N THR A 55 -6.41 10.82 -17.19
CA THR A 55 -7.03 10.37 -15.93
C THR A 55 -7.19 8.85 -15.89
N LEU A 56 -7.61 8.24 -17.00
CA LEU A 56 -7.72 6.79 -17.12
C LEU A 56 -6.36 6.13 -16.95
N LEU A 57 -5.34 6.66 -17.64
CA LEU A 57 -3.99 6.14 -17.55
C LEU A 57 -3.33 6.41 -16.19
N ALA A 58 -3.73 7.44 -15.43
CA ALA A 58 -3.23 7.62 -14.06
C ALA A 58 -3.56 6.40 -13.18
N SER A 59 -4.75 5.82 -13.32
CA SER A 59 -5.13 4.61 -12.60
C SER A 59 -4.38 3.37 -13.10
N ALA A 60 -4.25 3.19 -14.41
CA ALA A 60 -3.49 2.07 -14.97
C ALA A 60 -2.00 2.14 -14.60
N SER A 61 -1.40 3.33 -14.63
CA SER A 61 -0.04 3.57 -14.18
C SER A 61 0.15 3.25 -12.70
N ARG A 62 -0.88 3.45 -11.85
CA ARG A 62 -0.84 3.01 -10.44
C ARG A 62 -0.58 1.52 -10.36
N SER A 63 -1.43 0.74 -11.02
CA SER A 63 -1.36 -0.71 -11.02
C SER A 63 -0.04 -1.19 -11.65
N ALA A 64 0.43 -0.58 -12.74
CA ALA A 64 1.72 -0.91 -13.36
C ALA A 64 2.91 -0.66 -12.42
N ASN A 65 2.90 0.47 -11.70
CA ASN A 65 3.94 0.77 -10.71
C ASN A 65 3.88 -0.19 -9.52
N MET A 66 2.68 -0.49 -8.98
CA MET A 66 2.53 -1.48 -7.91
C MET A 66 3.03 -2.86 -8.34
N ASP A 67 2.67 -3.30 -9.56
CA ASP A 67 3.16 -4.55 -10.14
C ASP A 67 4.69 -4.60 -10.19
N TRP A 68 5.36 -3.48 -10.51
CA TRP A 68 6.81 -3.40 -10.51
C TRP A 68 7.41 -3.58 -9.11
N PHE A 69 6.87 -2.89 -8.09
CA PHE A 69 7.33 -3.03 -6.70
C PHE A 69 7.08 -4.45 -6.17
N ILE A 70 5.93 -5.04 -6.49
CA ILE A 70 5.60 -6.41 -6.10
C ILE A 70 6.58 -7.41 -6.74
N ARG A 71 6.80 -7.32 -8.05
CA ARG A 71 7.74 -8.22 -8.75
C ARG A 71 9.15 -8.07 -8.21
N SER A 72 9.63 -6.84 -8.03
CA SER A 72 10.95 -6.56 -7.42
C SER A 72 11.07 -7.13 -6.00
N PHE A 73 10.00 -7.06 -5.21
CA PHE A 73 9.97 -7.68 -3.88
C PHE A 73 10.02 -9.21 -3.96
N LEU A 74 9.22 -9.84 -4.82
CA LEU A 74 9.18 -11.29 -4.97
C LEU A 74 10.45 -11.87 -5.61
N GLU A 75 11.15 -11.11 -6.45
CA GLU A 75 12.49 -11.48 -6.94
C GLU A 75 13.50 -11.58 -5.80
N ARG A 76 13.44 -10.64 -4.83
CA ARG A 76 14.31 -10.64 -3.65
C ARG A 76 13.85 -11.64 -2.58
N ARG A 77 12.54 -11.86 -2.48
CA ARG A 77 11.85 -12.67 -1.46
C ARG A 77 10.82 -13.59 -2.13
N PRO A 78 11.24 -14.71 -2.76
CA PRO A 78 10.32 -15.58 -3.49
C PRO A 78 9.17 -16.15 -2.65
N ASP A 79 9.40 -16.35 -1.35
CA ASP A 79 8.41 -16.83 -0.37
C ASP A 79 7.81 -15.68 0.46
N GLY A 80 8.11 -14.43 0.09
CA GLY A 80 7.58 -13.23 0.75
C GLY A 80 6.10 -13.06 0.45
N VAL A 81 5.35 -12.54 1.41
CA VAL A 81 3.89 -12.44 1.41
C VAL A 81 3.44 -11.06 0.96
N ILE A 82 2.35 -10.99 0.20
CA ILE A 82 1.79 -9.72 -0.26
C ILE A 82 0.49 -9.41 0.47
N VAL A 83 0.37 -8.20 1.02
CA VAL A 83 -0.87 -7.69 1.61
C VAL A 83 -1.31 -6.44 0.86
N GLN A 84 -2.57 -6.39 0.42
CA GLN A 84 -3.16 -5.29 -0.32
C GLN A 84 -4.19 -4.57 0.55
N LEU A 85 -3.85 -3.39 1.07
CA LEU A 85 -4.77 -2.57 1.87
C LEU A 85 -5.64 -1.71 0.95
N GLY A 86 -6.96 -1.74 1.18
CA GLY A 86 -7.92 -1.08 0.31
C GLY A 86 -7.94 -1.73 -1.08
N CYS A 87 -8.02 -3.06 -1.11
CA CYS A 87 -7.83 -3.82 -2.35
C CYS A 87 -8.88 -3.50 -3.44
N GLY A 88 -10.07 -3.06 -3.05
CA GLY A 88 -11.18 -2.76 -3.96
C GLY A 88 -11.37 -3.84 -5.03
N LEU A 89 -11.31 -3.43 -6.29
CA LEU A 89 -11.39 -4.31 -7.46
C LEU A 89 -10.03 -4.53 -8.15
N GLU A 90 -8.91 -4.38 -7.42
CA GLU A 90 -7.57 -4.63 -7.96
C GLU A 90 -7.34 -6.10 -8.31
N THR A 91 -6.59 -6.35 -9.36
CA THR A 91 -6.39 -7.65 -10.03
C THR A 91 -4.90 -7.99 -10.15
N THR A 92 -4.04 -7.29 -9.41
CA THR A 92 -2.58 -7.46 -9.42
C THR A 92 -2.14 -8.89 -9.09
N TYR A 93 -2.88 -9.62 -8.25
CA TYR A 93 -2.67 -11.06 -8.03
C TYR A 93 -2.55 -11.83 -9.36
N HIS A 94 -3.48 -11.61 -10.29
CA HIS A 94 -3.51 -12.28 -11.59
C HIS A 94 -2.37 -11.86 -12.54
N ARG A 95 -1.67 -10.76 -12.25
CA ARG A 95 -0.56 -10.24 -13.06
C ARG A 95 0.82 -10.49 -12.43
N CYS A 96 0.87 -10.76 -11.13
CA CYS A 96 2.10 -10.77 -10.35
C CYS A 96 2.31 -12.02 -9.48
N ASP A 97 1.34 -12.93 -9.41
CA ASP A 97 1.55 -14.19 -8.68
C ASP A 97 2.73 -14.98 -9.25
N ASN A 98 3.56 -15.51 -8.35
CA ASN A 98 4.74 -16.30 -8.68
C ASN A 98 4.52 -17.82 -8.49
N GLY A 99 3.29 -18.23 -8.18
CA GLY A 99 2.91 -19.62 -7.94
C GLY A 99 3.28 -20.15 -6.54
N LYS A 100 3.87 -19.34 -5.66
CA LYS A 100 4.38 -19.77 -4.35
C LYS A 100 3.86 -18.93 -3.19
N THR A 101 3.73 -17.61 -3.37
CA THR A 101 3.42 -16.69 -2.30
C THR A 101 1.95 -16.71 -1.88
N HIS A 102 1.69 -16.45 -0.60
CA HIS A 102 0.36 -16.11 -0.10
C HIS A 102 0.08 -14.62 -0.25
N TRP A 103 -1.15 -14.32 -0.66
CA TRP A 103 -1.66 -12.97 -0.82
C TRP A 103 -2.82 -12.73 0.13
N TYR A 104 -2.96 -11.51 0.61
CA TYR A 104 -4.07 -11.08 1.43
C TYR A 104 -4.65 -9.79 0.89
N ALA A 105 -5.95 -9.77 0.63
CA ALA A 105 -6.68 -8.61 0.16
C ALA A 105 -7.55 -8.09 1.32
N VAL A 106 -7.26 -6.88 1.81
CA VAL A 106 -7.92 -6.29 2.99
C VAL A 106 -8.77 -5.12 2.54
N ASP A 107 -10.06 -5.16 2.87
CA ASP A 107 -10.98 -4.05 2.65
C ASP A 107 -12.20 -4.14 3.56
N LEU A 108 -13.02 -3.09 3.55
CA LEU A 108 -14.25 -3.04 4.34
C LEU A 108 -15.19 -4.20 3.97
N PRO A 109 -16.00 -4.71 4.92
CA PRO A 109 -16.85 -5.88 4.69
C PRO A 109 -17.71 -5.82 3.42
N HIS A 110 -18.37 -4.69 3.16
CA HIS A 110 -19.22 -4.51 1.97
C HIS A 110 -18.39 -4.50 0.67
N VAL A 111 -17.16 -4.00 0.68
CA VAL A 111 -16.26 -4.02 -0.48
C VAL A 111 -15.78 -5.45 -0.76
N ILE A 112 -15.39 -6.19 0.27
CA ILE A 112 -15.00 -7.59 0.13
C ILE A 112 -16.17 -8.46 -0.34
N GLU A 113 -17.37 -8.25 0.18
CA GLU A 113 -18.58 -8.94 -0.28
C GLU A 113 -18.84 -8.68 -1.77
N TYR A 114 -18.79 -7.41 -2.19
CA TYR A 114 -18.93 -7.04 -3.60
C TYR A 114 -17.82 -7.64 -4.47
N ARG A 115 -16.56 -7.58 -4.00
CA ARG A 115 -15.40 -8.18 -4.65
C ARG A 115 -15.62 -9.68 -4.87
N ARG A 116 -16.05 -10.45 -3.87
CA ARG A 116 -16.32 -11.89 -4.03
C ARG A 116 -17.35 -12.19 -5.12
N GLY A 117 -18.36 -11.33 -5.26
CA GLY A 117 -19.35 -11.44 -6.32
C GLY A 117 -18.75 -11.35 -7.73
N LEU A 118 -17.78 -10.46 -7.95
CA LEU A 118 -17.13 -10.24 -9.25
C LEU A 118 -15.86 -11.07 -9.46
N LEU A 119 -15.03 -11.15 -8.44
CA LEU A 119 -13.72 -11.78 -8.36
C LEU A 119 -13.76 -12.85 -7.26
N PRO A 120 -14.11 -14.11 -7.59
CA PRO A 120 -14.03 -15.20 -6.63
C PRO A 120 -12.61 -15.37 -6.10
N GLU A 121 -12.51 -15.73 -4.82
CA GLU A 121 -11.25 -15.91 -4.08
C GLU A 121 -10.41 -17.03 -4.74
N PRO A 122 -9.22 -16.72 -5.28
CA PRO A 122 -8.34 -17.71 -5.88
C PRO A 122 -7.58 -18.48 -4.79
N GLU A 123 -6.93 -19.59 -5.17
CA GLU A 123 -6.29 -20.53 -4.24
C GLU A 123 -5.32 -19.88 -3.23
N ARG A 124 -4.58 -18.82 -3.62
CA ARG A 124 -3.54 -18.19 -2.81
C ARG A 124 -3.79 -16.72 -2.46
N GLU A 125 -4.96 -16.15 -2.77
CA GLU A 125 -5.32 -14.79 -2.34
C GLU A 125 -6.49 -14.86 -1.36
N PHE A 126 -6.23 -14.53 -0.10
CA PHE A 126 -7.21 -14.62 0.97
C PHE A 126 -7.88 -13.27 1.22
N TYR A 127 -9.21 -13.24 1.28
CA TYR A 127 -9.96 -12.00 1.48
C TYR A 127 -10.26 -11.76 2.95
N ILE A 128 -9.74 -10.65 3.48
CA ILE A 128 -9.93 -10.23 4.86
C ILE A 128 -10.89 -9.04 4.88
N SER A 129 -12.09 -9.27 5.41
CA SER A 129 -13.05 -8.20 5.71
C SER A 129 -12.62 -7.47 6.98
N GLY A 130 -12.23 -6.20 6.88
CA GLY A 130 -11.78 -5.41 8.02
C GLY A 130 -11.29 -4.01 7.66
N ASP A 131 -11.09 -3.19 8.67
CA ASP A 131 -10.50 -1.86 8.52
C ASP A 131 -8.98 -1.97 8.36
N ALA A 132 -8.42 -1.34 7.31
CA ALA A 132 -6.98 -1.27 7.07
C ALA A 132 -6.21 -0.59 8.22
N PHE A 133 -6.87 0.30 8.97
CA PHE A 133 -6.29 1.01 10.13
C PHE A 133 -6.42 0.23 11.44
N ALA A 134 -7.11 -0.93 11.44
CA ALA A 134 -7.16 -1.85 12.56
C ALA A 134 -6.03 -2.88 12.51
N LYS A 135 -5.67 -3.43 13.68
CA LYS A 135 -4.55 -4.40 13.82
C LYS A 135 -4.92 -5.83 13.40
N ASP A 136 -6.20 -6.12 13.22
CA ASP A 136 -6.68 -7.51 13.15
C ASP A 136 -6.21 -8.22 11.88
N TRP A 137 -6.12 -7.51 10.75
CA TRP A 137 -5.56 -8.08 9.52
C TRP A 137 -4.08 -8.45 9.70
N ILE A 138 -3.28 -7.61 10.38
CA ILE A 138 -1.85 -7.89 10.57
C ILE A 138 -1.66 -9.13 11.45
N LYS A 139 -2.44 -9.22 12.52
CA LYS A 139 -2.43 -10.39 13.41
C LYS A 139 -2.79 -11.65 12.67
N LYS A 140 -3.86 -11.61 11.85
CA LYS A 140 -4.26 -12.75 11.03
C LYS A 140 -3.12 -13.18 10.11
N VAL A 141 -2.56 -12.25 9.34
CA VAL A 141 -1.44 -12.56 8.43
C VAL A 141 -0.26 -13.15 9.20
N ARG A 142 0.14 -12.57 10.34
CA ARG A 142 1.26 -13.09 11.14
C ARG A 142 1.00 -14.46 11.78
N ASN A 143 -0.25 -14.81 12.06
CA ASN A 143 -0.61 -16.15 12.52
C ASN A 143 -0.55 -17.17 11.37
N ASP A 144 -0.93 -16.76 10.16
CA ASP A 144 -0.98 -17.63 8.98
C ASP A 144 0.44 -17.86 8.38
N VAL A 145 1.33 -16.87 8.47
CA VAL A 145 2.69 -16.90 7.91
C VAL A 145 3.73 -16.34 8.90
N LEU A 146 4.31 -17.24 9.70
CA LEU A 146 5.28 -16.88 10.73
C LEU A 146 6.58 -16.35 10.11
N ASP A 147 7.07 -15.20 10.59
CA ASP A 147 8.35 -14.56 10.22
C ASP A 147 8.59 -14.28 8.72
N ALA A 148 7.60 -14.49 7.86
CA ALA A 148 7.71 -14.20 6.43
C ALA A 148 7.94 -12.70 6.19
N PRO A 149 8.85 -12.30 5.26
CA PRO A 149 8.91 -10.93 4.76
C PRO A 149 7.56 -10.56 4.14
N ILE A 150 6.99 -9.41 4.50
CA ILE A 150 5.71 -8.96 3.97
C ILE A 150 5.91 -7.66 3.19
N LEU A 151 5.35 -7.58 1.98
CA LEU A 151 5.12 -6.32 1.28
C LEU A 151 3.65 -5.92 1.46
N VAL A 152 3.43 -4.75 2.04
CA VAL A 152 2.12 -4.12 2.16
C VAL A 152 1.96 -3.09 1.04
N THR A 153 0.94 -3.22 0.21
CA THR A 153 0.59 -2.25 -0.82
C THR A 153 -0.63 -1.44 -0.38
N ALA A 154 -0.62 -0.13 -0.66
CA ALA A 154 -1.75 0.76 -0.42
C ALA A 154 -1.93 1.70 -1.62
N GLY A 155 -2.66 1.22 -2.64
CA GLY A 155 -2.88 1.92 -3.90
C GLY A 155 -4.13 2.78 -3.89
N GLY A 156 -3.97 4.10 -3.97
CA GLY A 156 -5.08 5.05 -3.99
C GLY A 156 -5.78 5.20 -2.64
N LEU A 157 -5.21 4.68 -1.56
CA LEU A 157 -5.87 4.60 -0.26
C LEU A 157 -5.65 5.85 0.61
N PHE A 158 -4.40 6.26 0.85
CA PHE A 158 -4.10 7.24 1.90
C PHE A 158 -4.63 8.65 1.63
N HIS A 159 -4.91 9.01 0.38
CA HIS A 159 -5.46 10.32 0.00
C HIS A 159 -6.72 10.71 0.76
N TYR A 160 -7.51 9.71 1.22
CA TYR A 160 -8.78 9.89 1.91
C TYR A 160 -8.69 9.97 3.43
N PHE A 161 -7.49 9.87 4.01
CA PHE A 161 -7.29 9.81 5.45
C PHE A 161 -6.39 10.92 5.96
N GLU A 162 -6.68 11.45 7.14
CA GLU A 162 -5.83 12.44 7.79
C GLU A 162 -4.41 11.92 8.03
N GLU A 163 -3.43 12.82 7.93
CA GLU A 163 -2.00 12.49 8.08
C GLU A 163 -1.71 11.69 9.35
N HIS A 164 -2.34 12.07 10.48
CA HIS A 164 -2.11 11.41 11.75
C HIS A 164 -2.56 9.93 11.74
N LYS A 165 -3.63 9.59 11.02
CA LYS A 165 -4.11 8.20 10.87
C LYS A 165 -3.15 7.38 10.00
N VAL A 166 -2.67 7.95 8.90
CA VAL A 166 -1.70 7.29 8.01
C VAL A 166 -0.38 7.04 8.75
N ILE A 167 0.13 8.02 9.49
CA ILE A 167 1.34 7.85 10.32
C ILE A 167 1.12 6.77 11.38
N ALA A 168 -0.03 6.74 12.05
CA ALA A 168 -0.34 5.71 13.05
C ALA A 168 -0.35 4.30 12.44
N LEU A 169 -0.94 4.13 11.24
CA LEU A 169 -0.92 2.87 10.49
C LEU A 169 0.52 2.46 10.13
N LEU A 170 1.34 3.37 9.58
CA LEU A 170 2.73 3.06 9.22
C LEU A 170 3.58 2.69 10.44
N ARG A 171 3.36 3.36 11.58
CA ARG A 171 3.97 2.98 12.87
C ARG A 171 3.52 1.59 13.33
N MET A 172 2.22 1.30 13.24
CA MET A 172 1.66 0.00 13.58
C MET A 172 2.30 -1.09 12.73
N ILE A 173 2.35 -0.94 11.41
CA ILE A 173 3.00 -1.89 10.49
C ILE A 173 4.46 -2.15 10.91
N GLY A 174 5.21 -1.09 11.25
CA GLY A 174 6.60 -1.21 11.71
C GLY A 174 6.80 -1.94 13.06
N GLN A 175 5.73 -2.23 13.80
CA GLN A 175 5.78 -3.03 15.04
C GLN A 175 5.67 -4.53 14.76
N PHE A 176 5.15 -4.95 13.61
CA PHE A 176 4.90 -6.36 13.28
C PHE A 176 6.02 -6.98 12.43
N GLY A 177 7.28 -6.66 12.74
CA GLY A 177 8.44 -7.33 12.17
C GLY A 177 8.89 -6.82 10.80
N ASN A 178 9.42 -7.72 9.97
CA ASN A 178 10.02 -7.40 8.67
C ASN A 178 8.91 -7.11 7.63
N MET A 179 8.60 -5.83 7.45
CA MET A 179 7.58 -5.33 6.53
C MET A 179 8.12 -4.19 5.66
N GLU A 180 7.85 -4.26 4.36
CA GLU A 180 8.01 -3.17 3.38
C GLU A 180 6.62 -2.62 3.06
N VAL A 181 6.48 -1.32 2.89
CA VAL A 181 5.22 -0.66 2.52
C VAL A 181 5.43 0.15 1.26
N VAL A 182 4.57 -0.04 0.28
CA VAL A 182 4.53 0.76 -0.96
C VAL A 182 3.15 1.40 -1.15
N PHE A 183 3.15 2.69 -1.49
CA PHE A 183 1.92 3.44 -1.75
C PHE A 183 2.15 4.56 -2.77
N ASP A 184 1.11 4.96 -3.49
CA ASP A 184 1.13 6.20 -4.27
C ASP A 184 0.69 7.39 -3.41
N THR A 185 1.26 8.54 -3.70
CA THR A 185 0.91 9.79 -3.05
C THR A 185 1.04 10.96 -4.01
N VAL A 186 0.50 12.10 -3.60
CA VAL A 186 0.69 13.38 -4.26
C VAL A 186 1.52 14.30 -3.39
N ASN A 187 2.13 15.33 -3.98
CA ASN A 187 2.66 16.45 -3.21
C ASN A 187 1.56 17.52 -2.98
N LYS A 188 1.86 18.57 -2.21
CA LYS A 188 0.90 19.63 -1.88
C LYS A 188 0.27 20.28 -3.11
N ARG A 189 1.05 20.48 -4.18
CA ARG A 189 0.58 21.05 -5.44
C ARG A 189 -0.37 20.08 -6.17
N GLY A 190 0.00 18.81 -6.26
CA GLY A 190 -0.84 17.74 -6.81
C GLY A 190 -2.17 17.63 -6.07
N MET A 191 -2.13 17.64 -4.73
CA MET A 191 -3.31 17.63 -3.88
C MET A 191 -4.25 18.81 -4.16
N THR A 192 -3.70 20.02 -4.26
CA THR A 192 -4.48 21.23 -4.58
C THR A 192 -5.20 21.10 -5.93
N MET A 193 -4.53 20.51 -6.93
CA MET A 193 -5.12 20.28 -8.25
C MET A 193 -6.18 19.19 -8.24
N MET A 194 -5.95 18.08 -7.51
CA MET A 194 -6.93 17.01 -7.34
C MET A 194 -8.20 17.52 -6.66
N LYS A 195 -8.08 18.27 -5.56
CA LYS A 195 -9.23 18.90 -4.87
C LYS A 195 -10.05 19.77 -5.81
N LYS A 196 -9.40 20.67 -6.57
CA LYS A 196 -10.08 21.54 -7.55
C LYS A 196 -10.84 20.76 -8.62
N LYS A 197 -10.27 19.65 -9.11
CA LYS A 197 -10.91 18.80 -10.12
C LYS A 197 -12.09 18.03 -9.52
N TYR A 198 -11.91 17.44 -8.34
CA TYR A 198 -12.93 16.65 -7.66
C TYR A 198 -14.15 17.51 -7.31
N MET A 199 -13.94 18.70 -6.74
CA MET A 199 -15.02 19.68 -6.47
C MET A 199 -15.82 20.06 -7.72
N LYS A 200 -15.17 20.14 -8.88
CA LYS A 200 -15.84 20.45 -10.16
C LYS A 200 -16.64 19.28 -10.74
N GLN A 201 -16.28 18.04 -10.42
CA GLN A 201 -16.86 16.85 -11.05
C GLN A 201 -17.99 16.20 -10.25
N VAL A 202 -17.94 16.25 -8.92
CA VAL A 202 -18.87 15.47 -8.08
C VAL A 202 -19.75 16.29 -7.17
N GLY A 203 -19.61 17.62 -7.07
CA GLY A 203 -20.54 18.48 -6.31
C GLY A 203 -20.62 18.18 -4.79
N HIS A 204 -19.92 17.17 -4.29
CA HIS A 204 -19.90 16.77 -2.89
C HIS A 204 -18.72 17.42 -2.17
N ALA A 205 -19.02 18.29 -1.21
CA ALA A 205 -18.05 18.97 -0.35
C ALA A 205 -17.35 18.03 0.66
N ASP A 206 -17.84 16.80 0.81
CA ASP A 206 -17.54 15.94 1.97
C ASP A 206 -16.43 14.91 1.75
N ALA A 207 -16.01 14.63 0.51
CA ALA A 207 -14.83 13.79 0.27
C ALA A 207 -13.57 14.67 0.31
N GLN A 208 -13.22 15.12 1.51
CA GLN A 208 -12.01 15.89 1.73
C GLN A 208 -10.79 14.98 1.51
N MET A 209 -9.97 15.25 0.50
CA MET A 209 -8.67 14.60 0.37
C MET A 209 -7.71 15.25 1.41
N PHE A 210 -7.04 14.45 2.23
CA PHE A 210 -6.29 14.97 3.39
C PHE A 210 -4.78 14.79 3.25
N PHE A 211 -4.32 13.63 2.77
CA PHE A 211 -2.92 13.25 2.86
C PHE A 211 -2.12 13.55 1.59
N TYR A 212 -0.96 14.17 1.76
CA TYR A 212 0.03 14.38 0.71
C TYR A 212 1.43 14.24 1.32
N VAL A 213 2.45 14.03 0.48
CA VAL A 213 3.83 13.90 0.91
C VAL A 213 4.71 14.75 0.00
N ASP A 214 5.31 15.81 0.54
CA ASP A 214 6.26 16.63 -0.22
C ASP A 214 7.64 15.94 -0.28
N SER A 215 8.08 15.29 0.80
CA SER A 215 9.33 14.53 0.91
C SER A 215 9.13 13.20 1.63
N ALA A 216 9.61 12.10 1.04
CA ALA A 216 9.56 10.79 1.66
C ALA A 216 10.39 10.73 2.97
N GLU A 217 11.52 11.44 3.02
CA GLU A 217 12.39 11.50 4.20
C GLU A 217 11.75 12.26 5.37
N GLU A 218 11.03 13.35 5.08
CA GLU A 218 10.26 14.06 6.11
C GLU A 218 9.16 13.18 6.70
N LEU A 219 8.47 12.41 5.85
CA LEU A 219 7.48 11.44 6.31
C LEU A 219 8.13 10.34 7.15
N ALA A 220 9.26 9.78 6.71
CA ALA A 220 10.00 8.77 7.49
C ALA A 220 10.41 9.33 8.87
N ALA A 221 10.87 10.58 8.95
CA ALA A 221 11.19 11.25 10.20
C ALA A 221 9.96 11.42 11.11
N LYS A 222 8.79 11.80 10.55
CA LYS A 222 7.53 11.88 11.30
C LYS A 222 7.08 10.52 11.84
N ILE A 223 7.23 9.45 11.06
CA ILE A 223 6.89 8.09 11.50
C ILE A 223 7.82 7.67 12.66
N GLY A 224 9.12 7.95 12.55
CA GLY A 224 10.12 7.56 13.53
C GLY A 224 10.45 6.06 13.45
N GLY A 225 11.00 5.49 14.54
CA GLY A 225 11.13 4.03 14.68
C GLY A 225 12.09 3.34 13.69
N ASN A 226 13.15 4.04 13.25
CA ASN A 226 14.15 3.57 12.28
C ASN A 226 13.56 3.23 10.89
N VAL A 227 12.48 3.88 10.47
CA VAL A 227 11.97 3.76 9.10
C VAL A 227 13.01 4.33 8.11
N LYS A 228 13.21 3.61 7.01
CA LYS A 228 14.08 3.99 5.90
C LYS A 228 13.26 4.12 4.63
N VAL A 229 13.49 5.19 3.88
CA VAL A 229 13.00 5.33 2.50
C VAL A 229 13.80 4.39 1.61
N ILE A 230 13.10 3.47 0.94
CA ILE A 230 13.67 2.55 -0.04
C ILE A 230 13.64 3.17 -1.42
N ALA A 231 12.53 3.84 -1.77
CA ALA A 231 12.36 4.51 -3.04
C ALA A 231 11.39 5.69 -2.94
N GLU A 232 11.65 6.73 -3.73
CA GLU A 232 10.72 7.83 -4.02
C GLU A 232 10.76 8.09 -5.53
N GLU A 233 9.84 7.48 -6.26
CA GLU A 233 9.89 7.41 -7.73
C GLU A 233 8.84 8.31 -8.40
N PRO A 234 9.21 9.07 -9.45
CA PRO A 234 8.24 9.77 -10.27
C PRO A 234 7.27 8.80 -10.92
N TYR A 235 5.99 9.14 -10.90
CA TYR A 235 4.91 8.22 -11.20
C TYR A 235 4.83 7.76 -12.67
N TYR A 236 5.26 8.60 -13.63
CA TYR A 236 5.19 8.31 -15.06
C TYR A 236 6.57 8.06 -15.71
N ARG A 237 7.63 7.95 -14.91
CA ARG A 237 9.02 7.81 -15.38
C ARG A 237 9.17 6.59 -16.29
N TYR A 238 8.62 5.46 -15.87
CA TYR A 238 8.73 4.18 -16.54
C TYR A 238 7.50 3.82 -17.39
N ILE A 239 6.51 4.72 -17.48
CA ILE A 239 5.29 4.49 -18.25
C ILE A 239 5.54 4.79 -19.74
N PRO A 240 5.36 3.81 -20.65
CA PRO A 240 5.53 4.02 -22.08
C PRO A 240 4.54 5.06 -22.62
N LYS A 241 5.04 5.95 -23.47
CA LYS A 241 4.26 7.09 -24.00
C LYS A 241 3.85 6.92 -25.46
N ASN A 242 4.21 5.80 -26.08
CA ASN A 242 3.87 5.51 -27.49
C ASN A 242 2.35 5.43 -27.66
N GLY A 243 1.83 6.02 -28.73
CA GLY A 243 0.37 6.05 -29.02
C GLY A 243 -0.48 6.99 -28.16
N LEU A 244 0.10 7.69 -27.17
CA LEU A 244 -0.65 8.62 -26.32
C LEU A 244 -0.91 9.97 -27.00
N LYS A 245 -2.02 10.63 -26.62
CA LYS A 245 -2.33 12.02 -27.00
C LYS A 245 -1.24 12.96 -26.51
N LEU A 246 -0.88 13.97 -27.30
CA LEU A 246 0.15 14.94 -26.94
C LEU A 246 -0.13 15.62 -25.58
N SER A 247 -1.39 16.01 -25.33
CA SER A 247 -1.81 16.59 -24.05
C SER A 247 -1.60 15.66 -22.85
N THR A 248 -1.74 14.35 -23.05
CA THR A 248 -1.48 13.34 -22.02
C THR A 248 0.01 13.21 -21.74
N LYS A 249 0.85 13.17 -22.80
CA LYS A 249 2.32 13.15 -22.65
C LYS A 249 2.81 14.38 -21.87
N VAL A 250 2.36 15.57 -22.26
CA VAL A 250 2.70 16.82 -21.58
C VAL A 250 2.28 16.78 -20.11
N SER A 251 1.05 16.33 -19.82
CA SER A 251 0.55 16.23 -18.45
C SER A 251 1.38 15.27 -17.58
N MET A 252 1.76 14.10 -18.13
CA MET A 252 2.65 13.15 -17.46
C MET A 252 4.04 13.76 -17.18
N THR A 253 4.65 14.39 -18.18
CA THR A 253 5.96 15.04 -18.05
C THR A 253 5.93 16.16 -17.00
N VAL A 254 4.90 17.01 -17.01
CA VAL A 254 4.73 18.07 -16.00
C VAL A 254 4.55 17.47 -14.60
N SER A 255 3.75 16.41 -14.48
CA SER A 255 3.57 15.72 -13.19
C SER A 255 4.88 15.21 -12.62
N ASP A 256 5.71 14.53 -13.43
CA ASP A 256 7.00 14.00 -12.99
C ASP A 256 8.02 15.10 -12.69
N GLN A 257 8.10 16.13 -13.55
CA GLN A 257 8.99 17.28 -13.36
C GLN A 257 8.78 17.97 -12.01
N PHE A 258 7.52 18.07 -11.58
CA PHE A 258 7.14 18.69 -10.31
C PHE A 258 6.85 17.67 -9.20
N LYS A 259 7.18 16.37 -9.40
CA LYS A 259 6.91 15.27 -8.47
C LYS A 259 5.48 15.29 -7.88
N MET A 260 4.50 15.65 -8.70
CA MET A 260 3.13 15.90 -8.26
C MET A 260 2.41 14.64 -7.82
N VAL A 261 2.68 13.54 -8.52
CA VAL A 261 2.26 12.19 -8.16
C VAL A 261 3.54 11.35 -8.14
N LYS A 262 3.66 10.44 -7.17
CA LYS A 262 4.84 9.62 -6.98
C LYS A 262 4.53 8.33 -6.23
N MET A 263 5.42 7.36 -6.37
CA MET A 263 5.42 6.14 -5.59
C MET A 263 6.43 6.27 -4.46
N ILE A 264 6.07 5.81 -3.27
CA ILE A 264 7.01 5.72 -2.15
C ILE A 264 7.04 4.27 -1.66
N SER A 265 8.24 3.73 -1.49
CA SER A 265 8.48 2.50 -0.74
C SER A 265 9.31 2.80 0.51
N MET A 266 8.91 2.23 1.64
CA MET A 266 9.59 2.34 2.92
C MET A 266 9.67 0.99 3.60
N ALA A 267 10.71 0.78 4.39
CA ALA A 267 10.83 -0.38 5.25
C ALA A 267 11.47 0.01 6.57
N LYS A 268 11.25 -0.78 7.62
CA LYS A 268 12.00 -0.62 8.86
C LYS A 268 13.45 -1.03 8.64
N ASN A 269 14.39 -0.21 9.11
CA ASN A 269 15.81 -0.56 9.07
C ASN A 269 16.11 -1.64 10.13
N THR A 270 16.24 -2.88 9.68
CA THR A 270 16.56 -4.03 10.53
C THR A 270 18.05 -4.10 10.93
N ASN A 271 18.93 -3.31 10.31
CA ASN A 271 20.36 -3.30 10.63
C ASN A 271 20.71 -2.53 11.91
N LYS A 272 19.73 -1.91 12.57
CA LYS A 272 19.87 -1.34 13.93
C LYS A 272 18.86 -2.02 14.86
N MET A 273 19.13 -3.27 15.25
CA MET A 273 18.50 -3.82 16.46
C MET A 273 18.84 -2.88 17.64
N ALA A 274 17.83 -2.53 18.44
CA ALA A 274 18.06 -1.77 19.67
C ALA A 274 19.01 -2.57 20.58
N LEU A 275 19.90 -1.90 21.33
CA LEU A 275 20.88 -2.55 22.20
C LEU A 275 20.25 -3.61 23.14
N PRO A 276 19.07 -3.37 23.77
CA PRO A 276 18.41 -4.38 24.61
C PRO A 276 17.98 -5.63 23.83
N GLN A 277 17.56 -5.47 22.57
CA GLN A 277 17.19 -6.58 21.69
C GLN A 277 18.44 -7.36 21.23
N ARG A 278 19.58 -6.69 21.03
CA ARG A 278 20.88 -7.35 20.75
C ARG A 278 21.34 -8.20 21.94
N VAL A 279 21.29 -7.65 23.15
CA VAL A 279 21.69 -8.33 24.38
C VAL A 279 20.77 -9.54 24.64
N ALA A 280 19.46 -9.38 24.50
CA ALA A 280 18.49 -10.47 24.68
C ALA A 280 18.69 -11.62 23.68
N MET A 281 19.08 -11.32 22.42
CA MET A 281 19.35 -12.32 21.39
C MET A 281 20.71 -13.01 21.58
N LEU A 282 21.72 -12.31 22.11
CA LEU A 282 23.07 -12.86 22.36
C LEU A 282 23.13 -13.73 23.63
N HIS A 283 22.29 -13.43 24.63
CA HIS A 283 22.36 -14.08 25.95
C HIS A 283 21.11 -14.90 26.32
N GLY A 284 20.01 -14.79 25.57
CA GLY A 284 18.80 -15.57 25.78
C GLY A 284 18.44 -16.36 24.54
N ASN A 285 18.09 -17.64 24.69
CA ASN A 285 17.48 -18.47 23.63
C ASN A 285 16.06 -17.97 23.31
N ILE A 286 15.95 -16.74 22.79
CA ILE A 286 14.71 -16.03 22.51
C ILE A 286 14.53 -15.95 21.00
N SER A 287 13.37 -16.41 20.52
CA SER A 287 13.01 -16.40 19.09
C SER A 287 12.75 -14.97 18.55
N PRO A 288 12.87 -14.75 17.22
CA PRO A 288 12.54 -13.47 16.59
C PRO A 288 11.12 -12.95 16.92
N TYR A 289 10.16 -13.85 17.08
CA TYR A 289 8.80 -13.54 17.52
C TYR A 289 8.75 -13.02 18.98
N GLN A 290 9.49 -13.64 19.90
CA GLN A 290 9.53 -13.19 21.29
C GLN A 290 10.23 -11.81 21.43
N LEU A 291 11.18 -11.52 20.56
CA LEU A 291 11.85 -10.21 20.46
C LEU A 291 10.89 -9.05 20.17
N SER A 292 9.75 -9.28 19.50
CA SER A 292 8.77 -8.22 19.21
C SER A 292 8.03 -7.69 20.45
N TYR A 293 8.13 -8.41 21.58
CA TYR A 293 7.50 -8.03 22.86
C TYR A 293 8.43 -7.26 23.79
N VAL A 294 9.71 -7.12 23.45
CA VAL A 294 10.68 -6.34 24.23
C VAL A 294 10.52 -4.85 23.89
N THR A 295 9.86 -4.09 24.76
CA THR A 295 9.58 -2.65 24.59
C THR A 295 10.55 -1.75 25.37
N ASN A 296 10.89 -0.60 24.78
CA ASN A 296 11.81 0.44 25.28
C ASN A 296 11.86 0.63 26.81
N SER A 297 13.00 0.29 27.41
CA SER A 297 13.51 0.98 28.59
C SER A 297 14.61 1.96 28.15
N GLY A 298 14.65 3.15 28.76
CA GLY A 298 15.68 4.15 28.50
C GLY A 298 17.10 3.65 28.85
N GLU A 299 18.12 4.46 28.52
CA GLU A 299 19.51 4.14 28.86
C GLU A 299 19.72 3.97 30.37
N GLY A 300 20.36 2.87 30.77
CA GLY A 300 20.95 2.68 32.11
C GLY A 300 20.23 1.69 33.01
N GLU A 301 18.89 1.62 32.99
CA GLU A 301 18.11 0.65 33.76
C GLU A 301 16.83 0.29 32.99
N GLY A 302 16.52 -1.00 32.89
CA GLY A 302 15.41 -1.47 32.09
C GLY A 302 14.65 -2.66 32.66
N LEU A 303 13.39 -2.77 32.21
CA LEU A 303 12.50 -3.88 32.53
C LEU A 303 12.24 -4.70 31.26
N LEU A 304 12.53 -6.00 31.32
CA LEU A 304 12.04 -6.96 30.33
C LEU A 304 10.69 -7.48 30.81
N PHE A 305 9.67 -7.39 29.96
CA PHE A 305 8.35 -7.95 30.22
C PHE A 305 8.21 -9.31 29.51
N TYR A 306 7.98 -10.38 30.28
CA TYR A 306 7.70 -11.72 29.77
C TYR A 306 6.48 -12.31 30.50
N GLY A 307 5.31 -12.26 29.86
CA GLY A 307 4.06 -12.68 30.52
C GLY A 307 3.79 -11.84 31.77
N THR A 308 3.68 -12.48 32.93
CA THR A 308 3.56 -11.82 34.25
C THR A 308 4.91 -11.53 34.92
N THR A 309 6.02 -11.90 34.27
CA THR A 309 7.37 -11.76 34.84
C THR A 309 8.01 -10.46 34.39
N ILE A 310 8.49 -9.69 35.37
CA ILE A 310 9.27 -8.47 35.15
C ILE A 310 10.71 -8.77 35.54
N ILE A 311 11.64 -8.70 34.58
CA ILE A 311 13.06 -8.93 34.83
C ILE A 311 13.78 -7.57 34.79
N PRO A 312 14.24 -7.04 35.94
CA PRO A 312 15.10 -5.87 35.94
C PRO A 312 16.49 -6.26 35.42
N PHE A 313 17.06 -5.46 34.53
CA PHE A 313 18.46 -5.63 34.14
C PHE A 313 19.21 -4.29 34.21
N LYS A 314 20.50 -4.39 34.53
CA LYS A 314 21.43 -3.26 34.59
C LYS A 314 22.57 -3.55 33.64
N ASP A 315 22.70 -2.73 32.60
CA ASP A 315 23.76 -2.85 31.62
C ASP A 315 25.11 -2.49 32.27
N LYS A 316 26.10 -3.38 32.13
CA LYS A 316 27.46 -3.23 32.68
C LYS A 316 28.53 -3.15 31.58
N PHE A 317 28.16 -2.96 30.32
CA PHE A 317 29.16 -2.74 29.29
C PHE A 317 29.84 -1.37 29.50
N ASP A 318 31.17 -1.40 29.61
CA ASP A 318 32.01 -0.22 29.80
C ASP A 318 31.79 0.77 28.67
N LYS A 319 31.51 2.03 29.03
CA LYS A 319 31.43 3.13 28.08
C LYS A 319 32.85 3.56 27.71
N SER A 320 33.51 2.79 26.85
CA SER A 320 34.76 3.18 26.17
C SER A 320 34.54 3.29 24.67
#